data_AF-A0A484BUY9-F1
#
_entry.id   AF-A0A484BUY9-F1
#
_cell.length_a   1.000
_cell.length_b   1.000
_cell.length_c   1.000
_cell.angle_alpha   90.00
_cell.angle_beta   90.00
_cell.angle_gamma   90.00
#
_symmetry.space_group_name_H-M   'P 1'
#
loop_
_entity.id
_entity.type
_entity.pdbx_description
1 polymer ?
#
loop_
_entity_poly.entity_id
_entity_poly.type
_entity_poly.pdbx_seq_one_letter_code
_entity_poly.pdbx_strand_id
1 'polypeptide(L)'
;MRQSEIVRKQYANVDVNYHRRKLHEAYDIMERYLDGQKYMAGDQLTLADVSIVTTLSTVHLMFPVEAERWPQLQRWFATMQQLDAYEVNQRGVEKLRDIVQQLGKFEFPEHEL
;
A
#
# COMPACT_ATOMS: atom_id res chain seq x y z
N MET A 1 5.61 14.45 -23.52
CA MET A 1 7.03 14.27 -23.15
C MET A 1 7.50 12.88 -23.57
N ARG A 2 8.60 12.76 -24.34
CA ARG A 2 9.24 11.45 -24.60
C ARG A 2 10.04 11.06 -23.36
N GLN A 3 9.69 9.96 -22.71
CA GLN A 3 10.51 9.39 -21.64
C GLN A 3 11.79 8.75 -22.22
N SER A 4 12.89 8.78 -21.46
CA SER A 4 14.17 8.20 -21.86
C SER A 4 14.09 6.66 -21.93
N GLU A 5 14.85 6.05 -22.85
CA GLU A 5 14.90 4.59 -23.01
C GLU A 5 15.37 3.85 -21.74
N ILE A 6 16.13 4.52 -20.88
CA ILE A 6 16.64 4.00 -19.61
C ILE A 6 15.48 3.61 -18.68
N VAL A 7 14.50 4.50 -18.53
CA VAL A 7 13.32 4.27 -17.70
C VAL A 7 12.53 3.07 -18.21
N ARG A 8 12.31 2.97 -19.53
CA ARG A 8 11.57 1.85 -20.14
C ARG A 8 12.26 0.50 -19.99
N LYS A 9 13.58 0.43 -20.16
CA LYS A 9 14.34 -0.84 -20.05
C LYS A 9 14.35 -1.39 -18.63
N GLN A 10 14.30 -0.52 -17.61
CA GLN A 10 14.33 -0.94 -16.22
C GLN A 10 13.00 -1.57 -15.77
N TYR A 11 11.86 -1.15 -16.33
CA TYR A 11 10.54 -1.74 -16.02
C TYR A 11 10.23 -3.04 -16.76
N ALA A 12 10.93 -3.36 -17.86
CA ALA A 12 10.64 -4.55 -18.67
C ALA A 12 10.97 -5.90 -17.97
N ASN A 13 11.75 -5.87 -16.88
CA ASN A 13 12.26 -7.06 -16.20
C ASN A 13 11.86 -7.13 -14.71
N VAL A 14 10.76 -6.47 -14.32
CA VAL A 14 10.29 -6.50 -12.92
C VAL A 14 9.71 -7.88 -12.59
N ASP A 15 10.33 -8.59 -11.65
CA ASP A 15 9.80 -9.84 -11.12
C ASP A 15 8.68 -9.53 -10.11
N VAL A 16 7.45 -9.48 -10.62
CA VAL A 16 6.24 -9.22 -9.82
C VAL A 16 6.09 -10.23 -8.67
N ASN A 17 6.47 -11.49 -8.88
CA ASN A 17 6.35 -12.52 -7.84
C ASN A 17 7.36 -12.31 -6.71
N TYR A 18 8.58 -11.91 -7.03
CA TYR A 18 9.57 -11.51 -6.03
C TYR A 18 9.05 -10.35 -5.17
N HIS A 19 8.53 -9.29 -5.80
CA HIS A 19 8.00 -8.13 -5.09
C HIS A 19 6.77 -8.48 -4.24
N ARG A 20 5.84 -9.30 -4.77
CA ARG A 20 4.68 -9.81 -4.02
C ARG A 20 5.12 -10.51 -2.74
N ARG A 21 6.09 -11.43 -2.81
CA ARG A 21 6.61 -12.14 -1.63
C ARG A 21 7.18 -11.18 -0.59
N LYS A 22 7.99 -10.20 -1.01
CA LYS A 22 8.58 -9.20 -0.09
C LYS A 22 7.56 -8.31 0.59
N LEU A 23 6.48 -7.97 -0.11
CA LEU A 23 5.41 -7.17 0.46
C LEU A 23 4.51 -8.00 1.38
N HIS A 24 4.23 -9.25 1.03
CA HIS A 24 3.54 -10.19 1.92
C HIS A 24 4.34 -10.45 3.21
N GLU A 25 5.68 -10.55 3.13
CA GLU A 25 6.55 -10.62 4.33
C GLU A 25 6.39 -9.39 5.22
N ALA A 26 6.28 -8.19 4.63
CA ALA A 26 6.03 -6.95 5.39
C ALA A 26 4.63 -6.93 6.01
N TYR A 27 3.62 -7.45 5.31
CA TYR A 27 2.26 -7.58 5.83
C TYR A 27 2.23 -8.56 7.01
N ASP A 28 2.94 -9.69 6.91
CA ASP A 28 3.09 -10.64 8.02
C ASP A 28 3.78 -10.03 9.25
N ILE A 29 4.63 -9.01 9.09
CA ILE A 29 5.24 -8.26 10.21
C ILE A 29 4.23 -7.28 10.81
N MET A 30 3.54 -6.50 9.99
CA MET A 30 2.53 -5.53 10.45
C MET A 30 1.35 -6.22 11.15
N GLU A 31 0.91 -7.37 10.65
CA GLU A 31 -0.10 -8.21 11.29
C GLU A 31 0.31 -8.58 12.73
N ARG A 32 1.59 -8.94 12.94
CA ARG A 32 2.13 -9.25 14.27
C ARG A 32 2.25 -8.02 15.16
N TYR A 33 2.57 -6.85 14.63
CA TYR A 33 2.58 -5.61 15.42
C TYR A 33 1.19 -5.25 15.94
N LEU A 34 0.15 -5.62 15.21
CA LEU A 34 -1.25 -5.39 15.57
C LEU A 34 -1.87 -6.51 16.42
N ASP A 35 -1.09 -7.53 16.78
CA ASP A 35 -1.56 -8.58 17.68
C ASP A 35 -1.76 -8.00 19.09
N GLY A 36 -2.99 -8.07 19.58
CA GLY A 36 -3.41 -7.46 20.85
C GLY A 36 -3.38 -5.93 20.91
N GLN A 37 -3.13 -5.22 19.80
CA GLN A 37 -2.97 -3.76 19.78
C GLN A 37 -3.94 -3.07 18.81
N LYS A 38 -4.38 -1.87 19.16
CA LYS A 38 -5.29 -1.09 18.29
C LYS A 38 -4.57 -0.45 17.11
N TYR A 39 -3.34 0.02 17.31
CA TYR A 39 -2.48 0.77 16.39
C TYR A 39 -1.08 0.13 16.33
N MET A 40 -0.25 0.56 15.39
CA MET A 40 1.06 -0.08 15.07
C MET A 40 2.07 -0.06 16.23
N ALA A 41 1.89 0.84 17.20
CA ALA A 41 2.79 1.01 18.33
C ALA A 41 2.06 1.00 19.69
N GLY A 42 0.86 0.41 19.74
CA GLY A 42 0.09 0.23 20.97
C GLY A 42 -1.38 0.62 20.80
N ASP A 43 -2.00 1.09 21.88
CA ASP A 43 -3.45 1.37 21.91
C ASP A 43 -3.83 2.79 21.48
N GLN A 44 -2.85 3.63 21.20
CA GLN A 44 -3.04 5.02 20.79
C GLN A 44 -2.48 5.26 19.38
N LEU A 45 -3.14 6.15 18.63
CA LEU A 45 -2.67 6.59 17.32
C LEU A 45 -1.34 7.35 17.48
N THR A 46 -0.35 6.99 16.66
CA THR A 46 0.98 7.62 16.68
C THR A 46 1.45 8.03 15.28
N LEU A 47 2.62 8.67 15.21
CA LEU A 47 3.30 8.92 13.93
C LEU A 47 3.66 7.64 13.17
N ALA A 48 3.81 6.50 13.86
CA ALA A 48 4.08 5.22 13.21
C ALA A 48 2.91 4.85 12.29
N ASP A 49 1.66 5.03 12.75
CA ASP A 49 0.48 4.72 11.97
C ASP A 49 0.34 5.60 10.73
N VAL A 50 0.57 6.90 10.88
CA VAL A 50 0.52 7.87 9.78
C VAL A 50 1.59 7.56 8.74
N SER A 51 2.83 7.26 9.18
CA SER A 51 3.91 6.87 8.28
C SER A 51 3.59 5.57 7.53
N ILE A 52 3.11 4.55 8.24
CA ILE A 52 2.88 3.23 7.65
C ILE A 52 1.67 3.26 6.71
N VAL A 53 0.58 3.95 7.08
CA VAL A 53 -0.66 3.91 6.27
C VAL A 53 -0.47 4.50 4.88
N THR A 54 0.36 5.55 4.76
CA THR A 54 0.67 6.16 3.45
C THR A 54 1.42 5.21 2.52
N THR A 55 2.33 4.41 3.09
CA THR A 55 3.08 3.39 2.33
C THR A 55 2.18 2.20 2.02
N LEU A 56 1.40 1.72 3.00
CA LEU A 56 0.50 0.60 2.81
C LEU A 56 -0.55 0.91 1.73
N SER A 57 -1.18 2.09 1.76
CA SER A 57 -2.18 2.46 0.75
C SER A 57 -1.61 2.50 -0.66
N THR A 58 -0.33 2.84 -0.80
CA THR A 58 0.38 2.81 -2.09
C THR A 58 0.59 1.39 -2.59
N VAL A 59 1.07 0.50 -1.73
CA VAL A 59 1.32 -0.89 -2.09
C VAL A 59 0.02 -1.67 -2.32
N HIS A 60 -1.02 -1.35 -1.55
CA HIS A 60 -2.35 -1.93 -1.65
C HIS A 60 -2.94 -1.80 -3.07
N LEU A 61 -2.55 -0.76 -3.84
CA LEU A 61 -2.94 -0.62 -5.25
C LEU A 61 -2.59 -1.85 -6.10
N MET A 62 -1.47 -2.52 -5.81
CA MET A 62 -0.98 -3.67 -6.57
C MET A 62 -1.21 -4.99 -5.84
N PHE A 63 -1.08 -4.97 -4.52
CA PHE A 63 -1.15 -6.15 -3.66
C PHE A 63 -2.09 -5.85 -2.49
N PRO A 64 -3.39 -6.09 -2.65
CA PRO A 64 -4.38 -5.83 -1.61
C PRO A 64 -4.06 -6.55 -0.30
N VAL A 65 -4.54 -5.97 0.79
CA VAL A 65 -4.53 -6.64 2.10
C VAL A 65 -5.72 -7.59 2.13
N GLU A 66 -5.45 -8.88 2.09
CA GLU A 66 -6.46 -9.95 2.13
C GLU A 66 -6.88 -10.21 3.59
N ALA A 67 -8.16 -9.98 3.91
CA ALA A 67 -8.68 -10.11 5.27
C ALA A 67 -8.56 -11.53 5.83
N GLU A 68 -8.63 -12.54 4.97
CA GLU A 68 -8.49 -13.95 5.33
C GLU A 68 -7.09 -14.28 5.87
N ARG A 69 -6.08 -13.52 5.45
CA ARG A 69 -4.68 -13.74 5.83
C ARG A 69 -4.16 -12.72 6.84
N TRP A 70 -4.56 -11.45 6.72
CA TRP A 70 -4.13 -10.35 7.58
C TRP A 70 -5.33 -9.58 8.17
N PRO A 71 -6.17 -10.24 8.99
CA PRO A 71 -7.37 -9.64 9.55
C PRO A 71 -7.08 -8.41 10.42
N GLN A 72 -5.98 -8.41 11.18
CA GLN A 72 -5.64 -7.28 12.06
C GLN A 72 -5.18 -6.08 11.24
N LEU A 73 -4.35 -6.31 10.21
CA LEU A 73 -3.89 -5.30 9.28
C LEU A 73 -5.07 -4.69 8.51
N GLN A 74 -6.01 -5.52 8.04
CA GLN A 74 -7.21 -5.04 7.37
C GLN A 74 -8.08 -4.17 8.29
N ARG A 75 -8.30 -4.62 9.54
CA ARG A 75 -9.03 -3.84 10.55
C ARG A 75 -8.36 -2.49 10.81
N TRP A 76 -7.04 -2.49 11.00
CA TRP A 76 -6.27 -1.27 11.23
C TRP A 76 -6.33 -0.35 10.01
N PHE A 77 -6.20 -0.88 8.80
CA PHE A 77 -6.22 -0.09 7.58
C PHE A 77 -7.58 0.59 7.39
N ALA A 78 -8.67 -0.15 7.59
CA ALA A 78 -10.02 0.42 7.60
C ALA A 78 -10.19 1.50 8.68
N THR A 79 -9.64 1.28 9.88
CA THR A 79 -9.66 2.30 10.96
C THR A 79 -8.94 3.58 10.55
N MET A 80 -7.79 3.47 9.89
CA MET A 80 -7.03 4.63 9.41
C MET A 80 -7.75 5.38 8.29
N GLN A 81 -8.48 4.68 7.42
CA GLN A 81 -9.30 5.27 6.35
C GLN A 81 -10.48 6.11 6.87
N GLN A 82 -10.94 5.86 8.11
CA GLN A 82 -12.02 6.63 8.75
C GLN A 82 -11.55 7.95 9.39
N LEU A 83 -10.24 8.24 9.40
CA LEU A 83 -9.73 9.51 9.94
C LEU A 83 -10.00 10.64 8.94
N ASP A 84 -10.49 11.79 9.40
CA ASP A 84 -10.70 12.98 8.55
C ASP A 84 -9.42 13.37 7.77
N ALA A 85 -8.25 13.22 8.41
CA ALA A 85 -6.95 13.52 7.80
C ALA A 85 -6.56 12.55 6.66
N TYR A 86 -7.20 11.38 6.56
CA TYR A 86 -6.86 10.37 5.57
C TYR A 86 -7.16 10.83 4.13
N GLU A 87 -8.09 11.76 3.94
CA GLU A 87 -8.40 12.34 2.63
C GLU A 87 -7.14 12.92 1.95
N VAL A 88 -6.21 13.47 2.72
CA VAL A 88 -4.93 14.02 2.21
C VAL A 88 -4.09 12.91 1.59
N ASN A 89 -4.02 11.74 2.24
CA ASN A 89 -3.30 10.58 1.73
C ASN A 89 -4.02 9.97 0.51
N GLN A 90 -5.34 9.85 0.56
CA GLN A 90 -6.15 9.31 -0.53
C GLN A 90 -5.92 10.07 -1.84
N ARG A 91 -6.01 11.40 -1.81
CA ARG A 91 -5.74 12.26 -2.98
C ARG A 91 -4.32 12.06 -3.54
N GLY A 92 -3.35 11.75 -2.68
CA GLY A 92 -1.98 11.45 -3.08
C GLY A 92 -1.85 10.10 -3.79
N VAL A 93 -2.48 9.06 -3.24
CA VAL A 93 -2.49 7.70 -3.80
C VAL A 93 -3.20 7.66 -5.16
N GLU A 94 -4.31 8.39 -5.32
CA GLU A 94 -5.02 8.51 -6.60
C GLU A 94 -4.13 9.16 -7.68
N LYS A 95 -3.46 10.26 -7.36
CA LYS A 95 -2.50 10.90 -8.29
C LYS A 95 -1.34 9.97 -8.63
N LEU A 96 -0.82 9.24 -7.65
CA LEU A 96 0.24 8.26 -7.87
C LEU A 96 -0.24 7.16 -8.83
N ARG A 97 -1.46 6.64 -8.62
CA ARG A 97 -2.09 5.63 -9.49
C ARG A 97 -2.08 6.11 -10.94
N ASP A 98 -2.61 7.30 -11.19
CA ASP A 98 -2.69 7.89 -12.53
C ASP A 98 -1.31 8.04 -13.18
N ILE A 99 -0.33 8.59 -12.44
CA ILE A 99 1.04 8.77 -12.94
C ILE A 99 1.65 7.41 -13.28
N VAL A 100 1.53 6.43 -12.38
CA VAL A 100 2.15 5.12 -12.55
C VAL A 100 1.51 4.35 -13.70
N GLN A 101 0.18 4.40 -13.87
CA GLN A 101 -0.49 3.78 -15.01
C GLN A 101 -0.06 4.43 -16.34
N GLN A 102 -0.04 5.77 -16.40
CA GLN A 102 0.36 6.51 -17.60
C GLN A 102 1.81 6.27 -17.99
N LEU A 103 2.74 6.30 -17.02
CA LEU A 103 4.17 6.16 -17.28
C LEU A 103 4.58 4.70 -17.48
N GLY A 104 4.03 3.80 -16.66
CA GLY A 104 4.30 2.38 -16.71
C GLY A 104 3.56 1.66 -17.84
N LYS A 105 2.56 2.29 -18.46
CA LYS A 105 1.69 1.70 -19.48
C LYS A 105 1.08 0.37 -19.02
N PHE A 106 0.64 0.33 -17.77
CA PHE A 106 -0.06 -0.80 -17.18
C PHE A 106 -1.24 -0.30 -16.37
N GLU A 107 -2.17 -1.19 -16.04
CA GLU A 107 -3.27 -0.87 -15.14
C GLU A 107 -3.10 -1.63 -13.83
N PHE A 108 -3.29 -0.94 -12.70
CA PHE A 108 -3.42 -1.62 -11.43
C PHE A 108 -4.64 -2.55 -11.49
N PRO A 109 -4.58 -3.73 -10.84
CA PRO A 109 -5.72 -4.62 -10.83
C PRO A 109 -6.91 -3.95 -10.15
N GLU A 110 -8.11 -4.16 -10.71
CA GLU A 110 -9.35 -3.64 -10.14
C GLU A 110 -9.68 -4.41 -8.86
N HIS A 111 -9.87 -3.66 -7.78
CA HIS A 111 -10.29 -4.17 -6.48
C HIS A 111 -11.35 -3.23 -5.93
N GLU A 112 -12.43 -3.77 -5.37
CA GLU A 112 -13.38 -2.97 -4.59
C GLU A 112 -12.63 -2.41 -3.37
N LEU A 113 -12.55 -1.08 -3.28
CA LEU A 113 -11.97 -0.35 -2.15
C LEU A 113 -12.92 -0.38 -0.95
#